data_AF-A0A534S9F5-F1
#
_entry.id   AF-A0A534S9F5-F1
#
_cell.length_a   1.000
_cell.length_b   1.000
_cell.length_c   1.000
_cell.angle_alpha   90.00
_cell.angle_beta   90.00
_cell.angle_gamma   90.00
#
_symmetry.space_group_name_H-M   'P 1'
#
loop_
_entity.id
_entity.type
_entity.pdbx_description
1 polymer ?
#
loop_
_entity_poly.entity_id
_entity_poly.type
_entity_poly.pdbx_seq_one_letter_code
_entity_poly.pdbx_strand_id
1 'polypeptide(L)'
;MEHATATLSFDTFWGWVQAHPNCIIRAGTPESVLYDDDDLHWHFTAEGTDTFVVQLQRGKKLVGEIVVVPADVAYVQGASGEEDEYVFELISETQAERMAAYHFVLSHGYDAQERLTPGRAVH
;
A
#
# COMPACT_ATOMS: atom_id res chain seq x y z
N MET A 1 17.91 -15.56 -8.31
CA MET A 1 17.74 -14.14 -8.62
C MET A 1 17.46 -13.46 -7.30
N GLU A 2 18.28 -12.49 -6.93
CA GLU A 2 18.13 -11.75 -5.68
C GLU A 2 17.04 -10.72 -5.92
N HIS A 3 15.87 -10.89 -5.31
CA HIS A 3 14.76 -9.94 -5.41
C HIS A 3 15.23 -8.65 -4.74
N ALA A 4 15.33 -7.55 -5.50
CA ALA A 4 15.76 -6.28 -4.96
C ALA A 4 14.84 -5.91 -3.79
N THR A 5 15.42 -5.83 -2.59
CA THR A 5 14.69 -5.55 -1.37
C THR A 5 14.88 -4.09 -1.00
N ALA A 6 13.79 -3.32 -0.96
CA ALA A 6 13.81 -1.94 -0.51
C ALA A 6 13.24 -1.85 0.91
N THR A 7 13.95 -1.23 1.85
CA THR A 7 13.39 -0.92 3.17
C THR A 7 13.05 0.56 3.23
N LEU A 8 11.77 0.87 3.48
CA LEU A 8 11.23 2.23 3.50
C LEU A 8 10.64 2.55 4.88
N SER A 9 10.59 3.83 5.21
CA SER A 9 9.74 4.30 6.31
C SER A 9 8.25 4.23 5.90
N PHE A 10 7.34 4.18 6.88
CA PHE A 10 5.91 4.26 6.62
C PHE A 10 5.57 5.51 5.80
N ASP A 11 6.03 6.69 6.21
CA ASP A 11 5.71 7.95 5.55
C ASP A 11 6.19 8.00 4.09
N THR A 12 7.38 7.45 3.81
CA THR A 12 7.91 7.37 2.44
C THR A 12 7.03 6.49 1.57
N PHE A 13 6.72 5.28 2.03
CA PHE A 13 5.85 4.37 1.30
C PHE A 13 4.44 4.95 1.14
N TRP A 14 3.87 5.49 2.22
CA TRP A 14 2.51 6.00 2.25
C TRP A 14 2.33 7.21 1.34
N GLY A 15 3.30 8.12 1.30
CA GLY A 15 3.30 9.23 0.34
C GLY A 15 3.35 8.76 -1.10
N TRP A 16 4.14 7.72 -1.39
CA TRP A 16 4.25 7.16 -2.72
C TRP A 16 3.00 6.38 -3.16
N VAL A 17 2.47 5.49 -2.32
CA VAL A 17 1.32 4.63 -2.68
C VAL A 17 0.05 5.45 -2.93
N GLN A 18 -0.14 6.56 -2.21
CA GLN A 18 -1.24 7.52 -2.45
C GLN A 18 -1.15 8.21 -3.82
N ALA A 19 0.05 8.36 -4.38
CA ALA A 19 0.25 8.87 -5.73
C ALA A 19 0.08 7.79 -6.81
N HIS A 20 0.00 6.51 -6.43
CA HIS A 20 -0.08 5.35 -7.32
C HIS A 20 -1.30 4.45 -7.04
N PRO A 21 -2.52 4.99 -6.83
CA PRO A 21 -3.69 4.16 -6.52
C PRO A 21 -4.05 3.19 -7.65
N ASN A 22 -3.81 3.59 -8.91
CA ASN A 22 -4.11 2.77 -10.10
C ASN A 22 -3.07 1.67 -10.36
N CYS A 23 -2.01 1.62 -9.56
CA CYS A 23 -0.96 0.62 -9.69
C CYS A 23 -1.15 -0.55 -8.72
N ILE A 24 -2.11 -0.44 -7.79
CA ILE A 24 -2.40 -1.44 -6.77
C ILE A 24 -3.22 -2.57 -7.40
N ILE A 25 -2.67 -3.78 -7.37
CA ILE A 25 -3.32 -5.02 -7.83
C ILE A 25 -4.15 -5.62 -6.69
N ARG A 26 -3.62 -5.57 -5.46
CA ARG A 26 -4.30 -6.01 -4.25
C ARG A 26 -3.68 -5.38 -3.01
N ALA A 27 -4.48 -5.27 -1.95
CA ALA A 27 -4.03 -4.87 -0.63
C ALA A 27 -4.77 -5.66 0.44
N GLY A 28 -4.14 -5.88 1.58
CA GLY A 28 -4.75 -6.69 2.62
C GLY A 28 -4.02 -6.73 3.94
N THR A 29 -4.59 -7.55 4.82
CA THR A 29 -4.02 -8.02 6.09
C THR A 29 -3.76 -9.52 5.98
N PRO A 30 -3.14 -10.18 6.97
CA PRO A 30 -3.04 -11.64 6.98
C PRO A 30 -4.39 -12.37 6.86
N GLU A 31 -5.47 -11.75 7.33
CA GLU A 31 -6.79 -12.39 7.43
C GLU A 31 -7.68 -12.13 6.21
N SER A 32 -7.39 -11.11 5.40
CA SER A 32 -8.27 -10.68 4.32
C SER A 32 -7.54 -9.87 3.26
N VAL A 33 -7.92 -10.07 2.00
CA VAL A 33 -7.33 -9.42 0.83
C VAL A 33 -8.44 -8.82 -0.03
N LEU A 34 -8.23 -7.57 -0.45
CA LEU A 34 -9.02 -6.87 -1.45
C LEU A 34 -8.27 -6.89 -2.78
N TYR A 35 -8.95 -7.30 -3.84
CA TYR A 35 -8.41 -7.37 -5.20
C TYR A 35 -8.97 -6.24 -6.05
N ASP A 36 -8.11 -5.62 -6.84
CA ASP A 36 -8.50 -4.64 -7.84
C ASP A 36 -9.34 -5.30 -8.96
N ASP A 37 -10.14 -4.48 -9.65
CA ASP A 37 -10.94 -4.86 -10.82
C ASP A 37 -11.23 -3.59 -11.63
N ASP A 38 -11.53 -3.72 -12.92
CA ASP A 38 -11.68 -2.63 -13.89
C ASP A 38 -12.73 -1.57 -13.47
N ASP A 39 -13.73 -1.95 -12.66
CA ASP A 39 -14.81 -1.07 -12.19
C ASP A 39 -14.64 -0.56 -10.75
N LEU A 40 -13.48 -0.84 -10.14
CA LEU A 40 -13.13 -0.46 -8.79
C LEU A 40 -12.06 0.63 -8.78
N HIS A 41 -12.00 1.35 -7.67
CA HIS A 41 -11.00 2.38 -7.46
C HIS A 41 -10.56 2.42 -6.00
N TRP A 42 -9.23 2.48 -5.82
CA TRP A 42 -8.59 2.66 -4.54
C TRP A 42 -8.67 4.12 -4.10
N HIS A 43 -9.09 4.33 -2.86
CA HIS A 43 -9.20 5.64 -2.25
C HIS A 43 -8.51 5.65 -0.89
N PHE A 44 -7.69 6.67 -0.64
CA PHE A 44 -6.99 6.86 0.60
C PHE A 44 -7.61 8.02 1.38
N THR A 45 -7.89 7.80 2.66
CA THR A 45 -8.36 8.83 3.58
C THR A 45 -7.70 8.65 4.95
N ALA A 46 -7.94 9.58 5.85
CA ALA A 46 -7.49 9.53 7.24
C ALA A 46 -8.66 9.81 8.19
N GLU A 47 -8.70 9.07 9.29
CA GLU A 47 -9.62 9.25 10.40
C GLU A 47 -8.84 9.82 11.60
N GLY A 48 -8.91 11.13 11.79
CA GLY A 48 -8.07 11.81 12.79
C GLY A 48 -6.63 11.94 12.31
N THR A 49 -5.67 11.92 13.25
CA THR A 49 -4.25 12.13 12.94
C THR A 49 -3.46 10.84 12.74
N ASP A 50 -3.94 9.73 13.32
CA ASP A 50 -3.11 8.53 13.54
C ASP A 50 -3.72 7.27 12.91
N THR A 51 -4.83 7.40 12.18
CA THR A 51 -5.52 6.28 11.54
C THR A 51 -5.72 6.59 10.08
N PHE A 52 -5.20 5.72 9.23
CA PHE A 52 -5.30 5.82 7.78
C PHE A 52 -6.25 4.74 7.28
N VAL A 53 -7.00 5.05 6.23
CA VAL A 53 -7.99 4.12 5.68
C VAL A 53 -7.76 3.98 4.18
N VAL A 54 -7.65 2.73 3.73
CA VAL A 54 -7.62 2.37 2.32
C VAL A 54 -8.96 1.75 1.96
N GLN A 55 -9.68 2.38 1.06
CA GLN A 55 -11.00 1.94 0.62
C GLN A 55 -10.94 1.46 -0.81
N LEU A 56 -11.57 0.32 -1.07
CA LEU A 56 -11.90 -0.11 -2.43
C LEU A 56 -13.37 0.23 -2.68
N GLN A 57 -13.63 1.02 -3.72
CA GLN A 57 -14.96 1.54 -4.00
C GLN A 57 -15.39 1.20 -5.43
N ARG A 58 -16.70 1.04 -5.63
CA ARG A 58 -17.36 0.97 -6.95
C ARG A 58 -18.28 2.16 -7.11
N GLY A 59 -17.92 3.09 -7.98
CA GLY A 59 -18.59 4.40 -8.05
C GLY A 59 -18.55 5.09 -6.68
N LYS A 60 -19.72 5.22 -6.03
CA LYS A 60 -19.86 5.78 -4.67
C LYS A 60 -20.05 4.72 -3.58
N LYS A 61 -20.09 3.44 -3.94
CA LYS A 61 -20.36 2.33 -3.02
C LYS A 61 -19.05 1.79 -2.47
N LEU A 62 -18.93 1.67 -1.16
CA LEU A 62 -17.83 0.98 -0.51
C LEU A 62 -17.92 -0.54 -0.79
N VAL A 63 -16.83 -1.13 -1.26
CA VAL A 63 -16.68 -2.59 -1.45
C VAL A 63 -15.97 -3.20 -0.24
N GLY A 64 -14.91 -2.54 0.22
CA GLY A 64 -14.18 -2.92 1.43
C GLY A 64 -13.27 -1.80 1.90
N GLU A 65 -12.81 -1.90 3.14
CA GLU A 65 -11.84 -0.98 3.71
C GLU A 65 -10.80 -1.71 4.55
N ILE A 66 -9.60 -1.14 4.60
CA ILE A 66 -8.48 -1.57 5.43
C ILE A 66 -8.09 -0.38 6.30
N VAL A 67 -8.13 -0.57 7.61
CA VAL A 67 -7.70 0.43 8.59
C VAL A 67 -6.23 0.18 8.94
N VAL A 68 -5.39 1.16 8.67
CA VAL A 68 -3.95 1.14 8.86
C VAL A 68 -3.58 2.04 10.03
N VAL A 69 -2.90 1.48 11.03
CA VAL A 69 -2.39 2.20 12.20
C VAL A 69 -0.87 2.31 12.07
N PRO A 70 -0.31 3.46 11.66
CA PRO A 70 1.11 3.60 11.38
C PRO A 70 2.00 3.36 12.60
N ALA A 71 1.49 3.65 13.80
CA ALA A 71 2.22 3.43 15.04
C ALA A 71 2.58 1.94 15.26
N ASP A 72 1.84 1.03 14.64
CA ASP A 72 2.09 -0.42 14.72
C ASP A 72 3.05 -0.92 13.62
N VAL A 73 3.45 -0.04 12.69
CA VAL A 73 4.35 -0.34 11.56
C VAL A 73 5.77 0.12 11.89
N ALA A 74 6.69 -0.84 12.04
CA ALA A 74 8.09 -0.56 12.29
C ALA A 74 8.82 -0.05 11.02
N TYR A 75 8.53 -0.68 9.87
CA TYR A 75 9.05 -0.30 8.56
C TYR A 75 8.26 -0.99 7.44
N VAL A 76 8.51 -0.57 6.20
CA VAL A 76 7.97 -1.23 5.01
C VAL A 76 9.08 -1.98 4.30
N GLN A 77 8.83 -3.25 3.98
CA GLN A 77 9.72 -4.08 3.18
C GLN A 77 9.13 -4.28 1.79
N GLY A 78 9.77 -3.70 0.78
CA GLY A 78 9.50 -3.93 -0.62
C GLY A 78 10.33 -5.08 -1.18
N ALA A 79 9.74 -5.94 -1.99
CA ALA A 79 10.43 -6.98 -2.75
C ALA A 79 9.76 -7.18 -4.12
N SER A 80 10.52 -7.60 -5.13
CA SER A 80 9.93 -8.09 -6.39
C SER A 80 9.14 -9.37 -6.11
N GLY A 81 7.89 -9.43 -6.53
CA GLY A 81 7.00 -10.60 -6.46
C GLY A 81 7.13 -11.53 -7.68
N GLU A 82 6.06 -12.27 -7.96
CA GLU A 82 5.92 -13.10 -9.17
C GLU A 82 5.45 -12.22 -10.36
N GLU A 83 5.76 -12.63 -11.60
CA GLU A 83 5.19 -12.01 -12.83
C GLU A 83 5.22 -10.46 -12.89
N ASP A 84 6.35 -9.84 -12.57
CA ASP A 84 6.55 -8.38 -12.54
C ASP A 84 5.70 -7.62 -11.50
N GLU A 85 5.11 -8.34 -10.52
CA GLU A 85 4.50 -7.73 -9.34
C GLU A 85 5.57 -7.24 -8.35
N TYR A 86 5.20 -6.28 -7.51
CA TYR A 86 6.04 -5.75 -6.43
C TYR A 86 5.24 -5.76 -5.14
N VAL A 87 5.75 -6.47 -4.14
CA VAL A 87 5.11 -6.65 -2.84
C VAL A 87 5.72 -5.68 -1.84
N PHE A 88 4.88 -4.97 -1.11
CA PHE A 88 5.26 -4.11 0.00
C PHE A 88 4.57 -4.61 1.27
N GLU A 89 5.36 -5.16 2.18
CA GLU A 89 4.90 -5.62 3.48
C GLU A 89 5.12 -4.52 4.52
N LEU A 90 4.06 -4.10 5.20
CA LEU A 90 4.15 -3.18 6.34
C LEU A 90 4.41 -4.04 7.58
N ILE A 91 5.66 -4.06 8.02
CA ILE A 91 6.14 -4.95 9.06
C ILE A 91 5.79 -4.35 10.42
N SER A 92 5.06 -5.13 11.22
CA SER A 92 4.99 -4.94 12.67
C SER A 92 6.06 -5.80 13.32
N GLU A 93 6.83 -5.20 14.25
CA GLU A 93 7.91 -5.87 14.93
C GLU A 93 7.81 -5.61 16.43
N THR A 94 7.65 -6.69 17.19
CA THR A 94 7.72 -6.71 18.65
C THR A 94 8.96 -7.51 19.07
N GLN A 95 9.28 -7.52 20.37
CA GLN A 95 10.37 -8.37 20.88
C GLN A 95 10.17 -9.87 20.62
N ALA A 96 8.92 -10.32 20.45
CA ALA A 96 8.58 -11.73 20.33
C ALA A 96 8.34 -12.17 18.87
N GLU A 97 7.93 -11.25 18.00
CA GLU A 97 7.43 -11.58 16.67
C GLU A 97 7.62 -10.45 15.67
N ARG A 98 7.91 -10.85 14.42
CA ARG A 98 7.97 -10.00 13.24
C ARG A 98 6.95 -10.54 12.23
N MET A 99 5.97 -9.71 11.85
CA MET A 99 4.93 -10.09 10.89
C MET A 99 4.57 -8.96 9.94
N ALA A 100 4.08 -9.29 8.75
CA ALA A 100 3.47 -8.32 7.85
C ALA A 100 2.04 -8.03 8.33
N ALA A 101 1.83 -6.90 9.01
CA ALA A 101 0.51 -6.48 9.46
C ALA A 101 -0.40 -6.10 8.29
N TYR A 102 0.21 -5.56 7.23
CA TYR A 102 -0.45 -5.23 5.98
C TYR A 102 0.45 -5.58 4.80
N HIS A 103 -0.15 -5.79 3.64
CA HIS A 103 0.57 -5.92 2.38
C HIS A 103 -0.12 -5.16 1.27
N PHE A 104 0.68 -4.62 0.36
CA PHE A 104 0.25 -4.04 -0.91
C PHE A 104 1.02 -4.71 -2.03
N VAL A 105 0.34 -5.06 -3.10
CA VAL A 105 0.96 -5.57 -4.32
C VAL A 105 0.67 -4.60 -5.44
N LEU A 106 1.73 -4.15 -6.11
CA LEU A 106 1.66 -3.18 -7.18
C LEU A 106 2.27 -3.74 -8.47
N SER A 107 1.89 -3.15 -9.60
CA SER A 107 2.45 -3.45 -10.92
C SER A 107 3.85 -2.85 -11.15
N HIS A 108 4.35 -2.03 -10.22
CA HIS A 108 5.71 -1.51 -10.25
C HIS A 108 6.28 -1.29 -8.85
N GLY A 109 7.61 -1.29 -8.78
CA GLY A 109 8.35 -1.03 -7.55
C GLY A 109 8.50 0.46 -7.24
N TYR A 110 8.99 0.72 -6.03
CA TYR A 110 9.34 2.07 -5.59
C TYR A 110 10.65 2.49 -6.26
N ASP A 111 10.64 3.65 -6.92
CA ASP A 111 11.83 4.30 -7.46
C ASP A 111 12.03 5.66 -6.77
N ALA A 112 13.13 5.81 -6.02
CA ALA A 112 13.47 7.05 -5.33
C ALA A 112 13.73 8.24 -6.29
N GLN A 113 13.98 7.96 -7.57
CA GLN A 113 14.19 8.96 -8.61
C GLN A 113 12.91 9.32 -9.37
N GLU A 114 11.80 8.63 -9.08
CA GLU A 114 10.49 8.93 -9.64
C GLU A 114 10.10 10.37 -9.26
N ARG A 115 10.19 11.29 -10.23
CA ARG A 115 9.75 12.66 -10.03
C ARG A 115 8.26 12.61 -9.81
N LEU A 116 7.82 13.01 -8.60
CA LEU A 116 6.43 13.34 -8.26
C LEU A 116 5.87 14.25 -9.33
N THR A 117 5.31 13.67 -10.38
CA THR A 117 4.60 14.42 -11.41
C THR A 117 3.22 14.61 -10.80
N PRO A 118 2.81 15.84 -10.47
CA PRO A 118 1.54 16.05 -9.80
C PRO A 118 0.45 15.42 -10.67
N GLY A 119 -0.21 14.39 -10.14
CA GLY A 119 -1.41 13.83 -10.75
C GLY A 119 -2.35 15.00 -11.00
N ARG A 120 -2.68 15.21 -12.28
CA ARG A 120 -3.52 16.30 -12.75
C ARG A 120 -4.83 16.28 -11.95
N ALA A 121 -4.96 17.20 -11.01
CA ALA A 121 -6.23 17.48 -10.35
C ALA A 121 -7.23 17.84 -11.46
N VAL A 122 -8.19 16.96 -11.70
CA VAL A 122 -9.28 17.22 -12.63
C VAL A 122 -10.25 18.13 -11.86
N HIS A 123 -10.13 19.43 -12.13
CA HIS A 123 -11.08 20.46 -11.71
C HIS A 123 -12.42 20.30 -12.43
#